data_AF-A0A368DS64-F1
#
_entry.id   AF-A0A368DS64-F1
#
_cell.length_a   1.000
_cell.length_b   1.000
_cell.length_c   1.000
_cell.angle_alpha   90.00
_cell.angle_beta   90.00
_cell.angle_gamma   90.00
#
_symmetry.space_group_name_H-M   'P 1'
#
loop_
_entity.id
_entity.type
_entity.pdbx_description
1 polymer ?
#
loop_
_entity_poly.entity_id
_entity_poly.type
_entity_poly.pdbx_seq_one_letter_code
_entity_poly.pdbx_strand_id
1 'polypeptide(L)'
;MKSNNSIIMAFFAGTLGSLFGWGLALPAPFLMGPVIVSTLFAILRIGFSVPEQIKQISFILIGISVGSNVTPEALLSISRWPLSILIMI
;
A
#
# COMPACT_ATOMS: atom_id res chain seq x y z
N MET A 1 1.09 25.98 -5.36
CA MET A 1 2.34 25.49 -5.98
C MET A 1 3.03 24.57 -4.96
N LYS A 2 2.93 23.24 -5.11
CA LYS A 2 3.56 22.29 -4.17
C LYS A 2 5.07 22.36 -4.34
N SER A 3 5.78 22.67 -3.25
CA SER A 3 7.24 22.73 -3.22
C SER A 3 7.85 21.36 -3.54
N ASN A 4 8.93 21.31 -4.33
CA ASN A 4 9.68 20.09 -4.64
C ASN A 4 10.08 19.30 -3.38
N ASN A 5 10.22 19.98 -2.24
CA ASN A 5 10.57 19.38 -0.96
C ASN A 5 9.56 18.30 -0.51
N SER A 6 8.28 18.44 -0.87
CA SER A 6 7.23 17.49 -0.47
C SER A 6 7.37 16.13 -1.15
N ILE A 7 7.90 16.08 -2.37
CA ILE A 7 8.11 14.82 -3.10
C ILE A 7 9.28 14.05 -2.50
N ILE A 8 10.37 14.77 -2.17
CA ILE A 8 11.55 14.19 -1.53
C ILE A 8 11.17 13.58 -0.17
N MET A 9 10.37 14.31 0.63
CA MET A 9 9.85 13.80 1.90
C MET A 9 8.97 12.57 1.72
N ALA A 10 8.11 12.54 0.68
CA ALA A 10 7.28 11.39 0.39
C ALA A 10 8.10 10.14 0.04
N PHE A 11 9.13 10.32 -0.80
CA PHE A 11 10.02 9.22 -1.19
C PHE A 11 10.80 8.71 0.01
N PHE A 12 11.34 9.62 0.82
CA PHE A 12 12.09 9.28 2.02
C PHE A 12 11.22 8.53 3.06
N ALA A 13 10.00 9.03 3.31
CA ALA A 13 9.04 8.35 4.19
C ALA A 13 8.65 6.96 3.66
N GLY A 14 8.46 6.82 2.35
CA GLY A 14 8.17 5.54 1.69
C GLY A 14 9.33 4.54 1.81
N THR A 15 10.56 4.97 1.55
CA THR A 15 11.75 4.10 1.67
C THR A 15 12.01 3.71 3.12
N LEU A 16 11.97 4.66 4.05
CA LEU A 16 12.13 4.38 5.49
C LEU A 16 11.06 3.43 5.99
N GLY A 17 9.80 3.67 5.63
CA GLY A 17 8.70 2.79 6.00
C GLY A 17 8.88 1.39 5.45
N SER A 18 9.29 1.25 4.18
CA SER A 18 9.53 -0.06 3.56
C SER A 18 10.64 -0.84 4.27
N LEU A 19 11.77 -0.20 4.55
CA LEU A 19 12.89 -0.83 5.27
C LEU A 19 12.49 -1.22 6.69
N PHE A 20 11.77 -0.35 7.39
CA PHE A 20 11.24 -0.62 8.72
C PHE A 20 10.27 -1.80 8.73
N GLY A 21 9.31 -1.83 7.80
CA GLY A 21 8.35 -2.92 7.67
C GLY A 21 9.02 -4.25 7.29
N TRP A 22 10.05 -4.20 6.44
CA TRP A 22 10.84 -5.37 6.08
C TRP A 22 11.64 -5.91 7.27
N GLY A 23 12.29 -5.03 8.04
CA GLY A 23 13.03 -5.41 9.25
C GLY A 23 12.14 -6.00 10.34
N LEU A 24 10.87 -5.63 10.40
CA LEU A 24 9.87 -6.19 11.32
C LEU A 24 9.14 -7.43 10.79
N ALA A 25 9.50 -7.93 9.60
CA ALA A 25 8.86 -9.07 8.94
C ALA A 25 7.32 -8.93 8.85
N LEU A 26 6.83 -7.71 8.61
CA LEU A 26 5.39 -7.46 8.46
C LEU A 26 4.83 -8.16 7.22
N PRO A 27 3.55 -8.59 7.23
CA PRO A 27 2.88 -9.04 6.03
C PRO A 27 2.82 -7.87 5.02
N ALA A 28 3.22 -8.10 3.77
CA ALA A 28 3.36 -7.07 2.75
C ALA A 28 4.19 -5.84 3.23
N PRO A 29 5.48 -6.01 3.53
CA PRO A 29 6.29 -5.00 4.23
C PRO A 29 6.41 -3.68 3.46
N PHE A 30 6.43 -3.75 2.13
CA PHE A 30 6.51 -2.61 1.22
C PHE A 30 5.20 -1.80 1.10
N LEU A 31 4.09 -2.30 1.68
CA LEU A 31 2.82 -1.58 1.75
C LEU A 31 2.54 -1.13 3.19
N MET A 32 2.62 -2.06 4.15
CA MET A 32 2.35 -1.76 5.56
C MET A 32 3.37 -0.79 6.16
N GLY A 33 4.65 -0.97 5.84
CA GLY A 33 5.72 -0.11 6.36
C GLY A 33 5.53 1.38 6.03
N PRO A 34 5.36 1.75 4.74
CA PRO A 34 5.04 3.13 4.34
C PRO A 34 3.75 3.67 4.96
N VAL A 35 2.71 2.85 5.12
CA VAL A 35 1.46 3.26 5.77
C VAL A 35 1.70 3.63 7.23
N ILE A 36 2.47 2.85 7.97
CA ILE A 36 2.80 3.13 9.37
C ILE A 36 3.60 4.45 9.49
N VAL A 37 4.65 4.61 8.69
CA VAL A 37 5.49 5.82 8.73
C VAL A 37 4.71 7.06 8.30
N SER A 38 3.91 6.97 7.25
CA SER A 38 3.06 8.09 6.81
C SER A 38 2.00 8.46 7.85
N THR A 39 1.41 7.48 8.54
CA THR A 39 0.49 7.70 9.67
C THR A 39 1.19 8.41 10.83
N LEU A 40 2.41 7.99 11.17
CA LEU A 40 3.20 8.66 12.22
C LEU A 40 3.52 10.11 11.84
N PHE A 41 3.90 10.37 10.58
CA PHE A 41 4.15 11.73 10.08
C PHE A 41 2.88 12.58 10.14
N ALA A 42 1.71 12.02 9.83
CA ALA A 42 0.44 12.71 9.95
C ALA A 42 0.13 13.09 11.41
N ILE A 43 0.37 12.18 12.37
CA ILE A 43 0.23 12.45 13.82
C ILE A 43 1.17 13.57 14.26
N LEU A 44 2.41 13.55 13.77
CA LEU A 44 3.43 14.58 14.04
C LEU A 44 3.20 15.88 13.26
N ARG A 45 2.12 15.99 12.48
CA ARG A 45 1.79 17.12 11.59
C ARG A 45 2.89 17.44 10.56
N ILE A 46 3.69 16.45 10.18
CA ILE A 46 4.68 16.55 9.12
C ILE A 46 3.95 16.34 7.78
N GLY A 47 3.66 17.44 7.09
CA GLY A 47 2.97 17.43 5.81
C GLY A 47 3.90 17.08 4.64
N PHE A 48 3.54 16.04 3.89
CA PHE A 48 4.11 15.78 2.57
C PHE A 48 2.99 15.37 1.61
N SER A 49 3.25 15.45 0.32
CA SER A 49 2.27 15.07 -0.69
C SER A 49 2.93 14.26 -1.78
N VAL A 50 2.28 13.14 -2.10
CA VAL A 50 2.56 12.40 -3.31
C VAL A 50 1.78 13.05 -4.48
N PRO A 51 2.41 13.26 -5.65
CA PRO A 51 1.71 13.66 -6.87
C PRO A 51 0.58 12.68 -7.24
N GLU A 52 -0.53 13.19 -7.76
CA GLU A 52 -1.71 12.37 -8.06
C GLU A 52 -1.39 11.28 -9.10
N GLN A 53 -0.65 11.64 -10.14
CA GLN A 53 -0.26 10.74 -11.21
C GLN A 53 0.55 9.54 -10.69
N ILE A 54 1.45 9.77 -9.73
CA ILE A 54 2.25 8.70 -9.13
C ILE A 54 1.35 7.75 -8.35
N LYS A 55 0.45 8.28 -7.51
CA LYS A 55 -0.51 7.45 -6.77
C LYS A 55 -1.38 6.61 -7.71
N GLN A 56 -1.91 7.21 -8.76
CA GLN A 56 -2.76 6.52 -9.74
C GLN A 56 -2.01 5.38 -10.42
N ILE A 57 -0.81 5.62 -10.92
CA ILE A 57 0.02 4.59 -11.55
C ILE A 57 0.35 3.48 -10.55
N SER A 58 0.71 3.83 -9.31
CA SER A 58 0.97 2.84 -8.26
C SER A 58 -0.27 1.97 -7.97
N PHE A 59 -1.46 2.55 -7.83
CA PHE A 59 -2.68 1.77 -7.60
C PHE A 59 -3.03 0.86 -8.77
N ILE A 60 -2.82 1.30 -10.01
CA ILE A 60 -3.00 0.47 -11.20
C ILE A 60 -2.04 -0.74 -11.15
N LEU A 61 -0.75 -0.52 -10.90
CA LEU A 61 0.24 -1.60 -10.84
C LEU A 61 -0.03 -2.58 -9.69
N ILE A 62 -0.42 -2.07 -8.51
CA ILE A 62 -0.81 -2.91 -7.37
C ILE A 62 -2.05 -3.73 -7.72
N GLY A 63 -3.06 -3.11 -8.34
CA GLY A 63 -4.28 -3.80 -8.76
C GLY A 63 -4.00 -4.91 -9.78
N ILE A 64 -3.16 -4.64 -10.78
CA ILE A 64 -2.75 -5.64 -11.76
C ILE A 64 -1.98 -6.78 -11.06
N SER A 65 -1.03 -6.46 -10.19
CA SER A 65 -0.25 -7.47 -9.47
C SER A 65 -1.11 -8.37 -8.60
N VAL A 66 -2.01 -7.80 -7.79
CA VAL A 66 -2.93 -8.57 -6.96
C VAL A 66 -3.90 -9.38 -7.83
N GLY A 67 -4.43 -8.78 -8.91
CA GLY A 67 -5.35 -9.45 -9.83
C GLY A 67 -4.71 -10.62 -10.58
N SER A 68 -3.44 -10.51 -11.00
CA SER A 68 -2.71 -11.59 -11.66
C SER A 68 -2.47 -12.82 -10.78
N ASN A 69 -2.58 -12.68 -9.45
CA ASN A 69 -2.50 -13.80 -8.51
C ASN A 69 -3.84 -14.55 -8.35
N VAL A 70 -4.93 -14.08 -8.98
CA VAL A 70 -6.23 -14.76 -8.94
C VAL A 70 -6.21 -15.96 -9.88
N THR A 71 -6.34 -17.16 -9.33
CA THR A 71 -6.37 -18.41 -10.11
C THR A 71 -7.80 -18.92 -10.32
N PRO A 72 -8.05 -19.76 -11.35
CA PRO A 72 -9.36 -20.39 -11.56
C PRO A 72 -9.87 -21.17 -10.35
N GLU A 73 -8.97 -21.82 -9.60
CA GLU A 73 -9.30 -22.59 -8.40
C GLU A 73 -9.79 -21.68 -7.26
N ALA A 74 -9.23 -20.47 -7.15
CA ALA A 74 -9.70 -19.47 -6.20
C ALA A 74 -11.12 -19.00 -6.54
N LEU A 75 -11.43 -18.81 -7.84
CA LEU A 75 -12.76 -18.44 -8.31
C LEU A 75 -13.79 -19.54 -8.05
N LEU A 76 -13.44 -20.81 -8.27
CA LEU A 76 -14.33 -21.94 -7.95
C LEU A 76 -14.55 -22.09 -6.44
N SER A 77 -13.57 -21.70 -5.62
CA SER A 77 -13.66 -21.75 -4.16
C SER A 77 -14.63 -20.71 -3.59
N ILE A 78 -14.83 -19.58 -4.28
CA ILE A 78 -15.85 -18.57 -3.92
C ILE A 78 -17.25 -19.20 -3.87
N SER A 79 -17.59 -20.05 -4.84
CA SER A 79 -18.87 -20.76 -4.87
C SER A 79 -19.00 -21.81 -3.75
N ARG A 80 -17.87 -22.30 -3.21
CA ARG A 80 -17.86 -23.30 -2.13
C ARG A 80 -17.95 -22.67 -0.74
N TRP A 81 -17.46 -21.44 -0.56
CA TRP A 81 -17.40 -20.76 0.74
C TRP A 81 -17.93 -19.31 0.68
N PRO A 82 -19.13 -19.07 0.13
CA PRO A 82 -19.63 -17.72 -0.07
C PRO A 82 -19.80 -16.95 1.25
N LEU A 83 -20.13 -17.65 2.34
CA LEU A 83 -20.31 -17.03 3.65
C LEU A 83 -19.00 -16.49 4.24
N SER A 84 -17.89 -17.22 4.09
CA SER A 84 -16.57 -16.77 4.57
C SER A 84 -16.08 -15.54 3.80
N ILE A 85 -16.30 -15.51 2.48
CA ILE A 85 -15.96 -14.37 1.63
C ILE A 85 -16.81 -13.14 2.00
N LEU A 86 -18.11 -13.33 2.25
CA LEU A 86 -19.03 -12.25 2.64
C LEU A 86 -18.62 -11.58 3.96
N ILE A 87 -18.02 -12.35 4.89
CA ILE A 87 -17.56 -11.84 6.20
C ILE A 87 -16.20 -11.13 6.08
N MET A 88 -15.37 -11.51 5.09
CA MET A 88 -14.03 -10.94 4.90
C MET A 88 -14.04 -9.58 4.21
N ILE A 89 -15.04 -9.34 3.35
CA ILE A 89 -15.30 -8.05 2.68
C ILE A 89 -16.00 -7.10 3.65
#